data_AF-A0A6J1P675-F1
#
_entry.id   AF-A0A6J1P675-F1
#
_cell.length_a   1.000
_cell.length_b   1.000
_cell.length_c   1.000
_cell.angle_alpha   90.00
_cell.angle_beta   90.00
_cell.angle_gamma   90.00
#
_symmetry.space_group_name_H-M   'P 1'
#
loop_
_entity.id
_entity.type
_entity.pdbx_description
1 polymer ?
#
loop_
_entity_poly.entity_id
_entity_poly.type
_entity_poly.pdbx_seq_one_letter_code
_entity_poly.pdbx_strand_id
1 'polypeptide(L)'
;LASNALNFLSKVAEKNNYKSLFEDPATLSSICEKVVIPNMKIRESDMELFEDNPEEYVRRDIEGSDVDTRRRAACDLVRTLALHYEDKMMSIFGQYVEMMLNNYSTSGGSEWVGKDTALFLVTSLASRGGTQAAGVTRASPLVDLASFAANHVLPELQRPNVTELPVLKADAIKYIMTFRSLLPKEIIVTAFPLLIQHITGRGVVCTYGACAVEKLIAGGMVTRAELEPHAPALLAALFATLGAQDNPSEHNEYVMK
;
A
#
# COMPACT_ATOMS: atom_id res chain seq x y z
N LEU A 1 22.38 -5.32 5.39
CA LEU A 1 22.80 -6.68 4.95
C LEU A 1 21.71 -7.39 4.16
N ALA A 2 20.51 -7.61 4.72
CA ALA A 2 19.41 -8.30 4.03
C ALA A 2 18.98 -7.62 2.72
N SER A 3 18.76 -6.29 2.71
CA SER A 3 18.44 -5.54 1.47
C SER A 3 19.51 -5.71 0.39
N ASN A 4 20.80 -5.67 0.76
CA ASN A 4 21.91 -5.89 -0.18
C ASN A 4 21.92 -7.29 -0.78
N ALA A 5 21.61 -8.32 0.02
CA ALA A 5 21.50 -9.70 -0.45
C ALA A 5 20.30 -9.89 -1.40
N LEU A 6 19.16 -9.28 -1.08
CA LEU A 6 17.98 -9.26 -1.96
C LEU A 6 18.30 -8.55 -3.28
N ASN A 7 18.92 -7.37 -3.22
CA ASN A 7 19.34 -6.62 -4.42
C ASN A 7 20.36 -7.39 -5.27
N PHE A 8 21.28 -8.12 -4.64
CA PHE A 8 22.18 -9.02 -5.35
C PHE A 8 21.40 -10.13 -6.07
N LEU A 9 20.47 -10.79 -5.38
CA LEU A 9 19.64 -11.84 -5.98
C LEU A 9 18.78 -11.30 -7.14
N SER A 10 18.23 -10.10 -7.02
CA SER A 10 17.52 -9.41 -8.11
C SER A 10 18.43 -9.23 -9.32
N LYS A 11 19.65 -8.69 -9.12
CA LYS A 11 20.62 -8.53 -10.21
C LYS A 11 21.03 -9.85 -10.86
N VAL A 12 21.09 -10.95 -10.09
CA VAL A 12 21.36 -12.29 -10.63
C VAL A 12 20.18 -12.78 -11.48
N ALA A 13 18.94 -12.57 -11.01
CA ALA A 13 17.71 -12.96 -11.72
C ALA A 13 17.51 -12.21 -13.06
N GLU A 14 18.09 -11.01 -13.22
CA GLU A 14 18.07 -10.25 -14.48
C GLU A 14 19.02 -10.81 -15.55
N LYS A 15 20.03 -11.61 -15.18
CA LYS A 15 21.04 -12.08 -16.13
C LYS A 15 20.60 -13.39 -16.78
N ASN A 16 20.49 -13.37 -18.10
CA ASN A 16 20.20 -14.56 -18.92
C ASN A 16 21.11 -15.76 -18.63
N ASN A 17 22.39 -15.52 -18.27
CA ASN A 17 23.35 -16.60 -17.96
C ASN A 17 22.97 -17.41 -16.71
N TYR A 18 22.16 -16.85 -15.82
CA TYR A 18 21.70 -17.49 -14.58
C TYR A 18 20.23 -17.89 -14.65
N LYS A 19 19.59 -17.80 -15.82
CA LYS A 19 18.16 -18.04 -16.01
C LYS A 19 17.74 -19.42 -15.48
N SER A 20 18.53 -20.46 -15.77
CA SER A 20 18.28 -21.85 -15.34
C SER A 20 18.19 -22.03 -13.83
N LEU A 21 18.74 -21.12 -13.01
CA LEU A 21 18.60 -21.14 -11.56
C LEU A 21 17.18 -20.80 -11.09
N PHE A 22 16.36 -20.17 -11.94
CA PHE A 22 15.03 -19.66 -11.58
C PHE A 22 13.90 -20.25 -12.44
N GLU A 23 14.19 -21.16 -13.36
CA GLU A 23 13.18 -21.75 -14.25
C GLU A 23 12.29 -22.79 -13.55
N ASP A 24 12.86 -23.47 -12.55
CA ASP A 24 12.19 -24.50 -11.75
C ASP A 24 11.13 -23.88 -10.81
N PRO A 25 9.85 -24.27 -10.92
CA PRO A 25 8.79 -23.79 -10.03
C PRO A 25 9.06 -24.06 -8.55
N ALA A 26 9.70 -25.18 -8.18
CA ALA A 26 10.00 -25.46 -6.78
C ALA A 26 11.03 -24.47 -6.21
N THR A 27 12.01 -24.07 -7.03
CA THR A 27 12.96 -23.02 -6.68
C THR A 27 12.28 -21.67 -6.50
N LEU A 28 11.41 -21.26 -7.44
CA LEU A 28 10.64 -20.01 -7.31
C LEU A 28 9.75 -20.02 -6.06
N SER A 29 9.08 -21.13 -5.78
CA SER A 29 8.25 -21.30 -4.57
C SER A 29 9.08 -21.16 -3.30
N SER A 30 10.26 -21.79 -3.25
CA SER A 30 11.19 -21.69 -2.11
C SER A 30 11.69 -20.26 -1.91
N ILE A 31 12.00 -19.52 -2.99
CA ILE A 31 12.36 -18.10 -2.92
C ILE A 31 11.19 -17.28 -2.37
N CYS A 32 9.97 -17.52 -2.85
CA CYS A 32 8.78 -16.81 -2.38
C CYS A 32 8.55 -17.02 -0.87
N GLU A 33 8.54 -18.28 -0.44
CA GLU A 33 8.24 -18.67 0.94
C GLU A 33 9.32 -18.25 1.93
N LYS A 34 10.59 -18.53 1.60
CA LYS A 34 11.71 -18.42 2.54
C LYS A 34 12.45 -17.10 2.48
N VAL A 35 12.33 -16.37 1.37
CA VAL A 35 13.08 -15.13 1.13
C VAL A 35 12.13 -13.94 1.02
N VAL A 36 11.16 -13.99 0.11
CA VAL A 36 10.31 -12.83 -0.18
C VAL A 36 9.35 -12.52 0.96
N ILE A 37 8.46 -13.46 1.31
CA ILE A 37 7.40 -13.24 2.31
C ILE A 37 7.98 -12.80 3.67
N PRO A 38 9.04 -13.44 4.22
CA PRO A 38 9.63 -13.03 5.49
C PRO A 38 10.25 -11.62 5.47
N ASN A 39 10.66 -11.12 4.29
CA ASN A 39 11.18 -9.77 4.13
C ASN A 39 10.10 -8.73 3.75
N MET A 40 8.88 -9.17 3.45
CA MET A 40 7.72 -8.31 3.23
C MET A 40 6.90 -8.06 4.50
N LYS A 41 6.93 -8.98 5.49
CA LYS A 41 6.27 -8.77 6.78
C LYS A 41 6.79 -7.51 7.47
N ILE A 42 5.86 -6.75 8.06
CA ILE A 42 6.20 -5.57 8.86
C ILE A 42 7.04 -6.00 10.08
N ARG A 43 8.05 -5.21 10.42
CA ARG A 43 8.93 -5.47 11.57
C ARG A 43 8.58 -4.55 12.72
N GLU A 44 9.04 -4.92 13.90
CA GLU A 44 8.96 -4.09 15.10
C GLU A 44 9.54 -2.69 14.87
N SER A 45 10.71 -2.57 14.24
CA SER A 45 11.29 -1.25 13.89
C SER A 45 10.45 -0.43 12.91
N ASP A 46 9.72 -1.10 12.00
CA ASP A 46 8.82 -0.43 11.06
C ASP A 46 7.55 0.04 11.79
N MET A 47 7.10 -0.72 12.79
CA MET A 47 6.00 -0.35 13.69
C MET A 47 6.37 0.80 14.60
N GLU A 48 7.55 0.78 15.23
CA GLU A 48 8.08 1.91 16.01
C GLU A 48 8.12 3.17 15.16
N LEU A 49 8.62 3.09 13.92
CA LEU A 49 8.62 4.24 13.01
C LEU A 49 7.20 4.71 12.67
N PHE A 50 6.27 3.77 12.42
CA PHE A 50 4.87 4.07 12.12
C PHE A 50 4.16 4.78 13.28
N GLU A 51 4.46 4.40 14.52
CA GLU A 51 3.82 4.92 15.73
C GLU A 51 4.49 6.21 16.24
N ASP A 52 5.82 6.25 16.30
CA ASP A 52 6.58 7.31 16.94
C ASP A 52 7.00 8.44 15.98
N ASN A 53 7.14 8.15 14.68
CA ASN A 53 7.55 9.15 13.68
C ASN A 53 6.77 9.02 12.36
N PRO A 54 5.45 9.31 12.40
CA PRO A 54 4.56 9.14 11.25
C PRO A 54 4.92 10.04 10.07
N GLU A 55 5.49 11.23 10.31
CA GLU A 55 5.95 12.14 9.26
C GLU A 55 7.07 11.48 8.44
N GLU A 56 8.10 10.98 9.11
CA GLU A 56 9.22 10.32 8.43
C GLU A 56 8.77 9.02 7.74
N TYR A 57 7.84 8.26 8.34
CA TYR A 57 7.24 7.09 7.70
C TYR A 57 6.57 7.47 6.36
N VAL A 58 5.73 8.50 6.37
CA VAL A 58 4.98 8.95 5.19
C VAL A 58 5.92 9.53 4.14
N ARG A 59 6.88 10.36 4.55
CA ARG A 59 7.87 10.98 3.68
C ARG A 59 8.67 9.93 2.91
N ARG A 60 9.15 8.91 3.61
CA ARG A 60 9.88 7.78 2.99
C ARG A 60 9.06 7.07 1.94
N ASP A 61 7.76 6.91 2.18
CA ASP A 61 6.88 6.18 1.28
C ASP A 61 6.40 7.00 0.08
N ILE A 62 5.95 8.24 0.30
CA ILE A 62 5.37 9.10 -0.74
C ILE A 62 6.45 9.75 -1.61
N GLU A 63 7.53 10.25 -0.99
CA GLU A 63 8.60 10.93 -1.72
C GLU A 63 9.62 9.95 -2.30
N GLY A 64 9.56 8.68 -1.89
CA GLY A 64 10.44 7.62 -2.37
C GLY A 64 11.90 7.80 -1.91
N SER A 65 12.11 8.50 -0.78
CA SER A 65 13.44 8.82 -0.27
C SER A 65 14.19 7.60 0.30
N ASP A 66 13.53 6.45 0.44
CA ASP A 66 14.12 5.23 1.03
C ASP A 66 14.24 4.10 0.00
N VAL A 67 15.37 4.11 -0.72
CA VAL A 67 15.72 3.12 -1.75
C VAL A 67 16.15 1.77 -1.13
N ASP A 68 16.36 1.69 0.20
CA ASP A 68 17.05 0.56 0.84
C ASP A 68 16.24 -0.24 1.88
N THR A 69 14.92 -0.04 2.00
CA THR A 69 14.10 -0.86 2.89
C THR A 69 14.05 -2.33 2.43
N ARG A 70 13.96 -3.26 3.38
CA ARG A 70 13.88 -4.70 3.06
C ARG A 70 12.59 -5.04 2.31
N ARG A 71 11.47 -4.42 2.69
CA ARG A 71 10.18 -4.52 2.00
C ARG A 71 10.34 -4.14 0.54
N ARG A 72 11.00 -3.00 0.26
CA ARG A 72 11.26 -2.56 -1.11
C ARG A 72 12.18 -3.51 -1.86
N ALA A 73 13.29 -3.93 -1.28
CA ALA A 73 14.22 -4.86 -1.91
C ALA A 73 13.57 -6.23 -2.22
N ALA A 74 12.68 -6.71 -1.35
CA ALA A 74 11.88 -7.91 -1.61
C ALA A 74 10.89 -7.69 -2.76
N CYS A 75 10.20 -6.54 -2.83
CA CYS A 75 9.35 -6.19 -3.96
C CYS A 75 10.12 -6.09 -5.28
N ASP A 76 11.32 -5.52 -5.26
CA ASP A 76 12.13 -5.37 -6.46
C ASP A 76 12.60 -6.74 -6.97
N LEU A 77 13.00 -7.66 -6.08
CA LEU A 77 13.26 -9.06 -6.44
C LEU A 77 12.04 -9.73 -7.09
N VAL A 78 10.86 -9.55 -6.49
CA VAL A 78 9.61 -10.09 -7.01
C VAL A 78 9.30 -9.53 -8.40
N ARG A 79 9.43 -8.20 -8.57
CA ARG A 79 9.19 -7.55 -9.86
C ARG A 79 10.15 -8.07 -10.92
N THR A 80 11.43 -8.20 -10.58
CA THR A 80 12.45 -8.76 -11.47
C THR A 80 12.13 -10.19 -11.90
N LEU A 81 11.77 -11.07 -10.96
CA LEU A 81 11.39 -12.45 -11.29
C LEU A 81 10.14 -12.49 -12.16
N ALA A 82 9.15 -11.63 -11.88
CA ALA A 82 7.92 -11.53 -12.66
C ALA A 82 8.14 -11.04 -14.10
N LEU A 83 9.23 -10.35 -14.43
CA LEU A 83 9.54 -9.97 -15.82
C LEU A 83 9.74 -11.18 -16.75
N HIS A 84 10.22 -12.30 -16.21
CA HIS A 84 10.52 -13.51 -16.99
C HIS A 84 9.58 -14.67 -16.70
N TYR A 85 8.90 -14.65 -15.55
CA TYR A 85 8.11 -15.77 -15.05
C TYR A 85 6.74 -15.32 -14.54
N GLU A 86 6.12 -14.31 -15.17
CA GLU A 86 4.89 -13.65 -14.67
C GLU A 86 3.81 -14.65 -14.24
N ASP A 87 3.38 -15.54 -15.12
CA ASP A 87 2.32 -16.52 -14.80
C ASP A 87 2.67 -17.42 -13.61
N LYS A 88 3.93 -17.90 -13.54
CA LYS A 88 4.41 -18.74 -12.45
C LYS A 88 4.44 -17.97 -11.13
N MET A 89 5.00 -16.75 -11.15
CA MET A 89 5.09 -15.91 -9.96
C MET A 89 3.70 -15.52 -9.45
N MET A 90 2.77 -15.17 -10.34
CA MET A 90 1.40 -14.81 -9.97
C MET A 90 0.64 -16.01 -9.43
N SER A 91 0.82 -17.21 -9.98
CA SER A 91 0.25 -18.44 -9.43
C SER A 91 0.77 -18.75 -8.02
N ILE A 92 2.08 -18.67 -7.80
CA ILE A 92 2.70 -18.94 -6.50
C ILE A 92 2.25 -17.88 -5.47
N PHE A 93 2.34 -16.59 -5.80
CA PHE A 93 1.94 -15.53 -4.87
C PHE A 93 0.43 -15.50 -4.63
N GLY A 94 -0.39 -15.83 -5.63
CA GLY A 94 -1.83 -15.96 -5.48
C GLY A 94 -2.20 -16.92 -4.36
N GLN A 95 -1.57 -18.10 -4.31
CA GLN A 95 -1.80 -19.08 -3.25
C GLN A 95 -1.44 -18.55 -1.85
N TYR A 96 -0.31 -17.85 -1.71
CA TYR A 96 0.08 -17.25 -0.43
C TYR A 96 -0.83 -16.09 -0.02
N VAL A 97 -1.26 -15.26 -0.98
CA VAL A 97 -2.23 -14.18 -0.75
C VAL A 97 -3.55 -14.75 -0.27
N GLU A 98 -4.10 -15.75 -0.97
CA GLU A 98 -5.33 -16.43 -0.56
C GLU A 98 -5.22 -17.03 0.85
N MET A 99 -4.11 -17.72 1.15
CA MET A 99 -3.86 -18.27 2.48
C MET A 99 -3.87 -17.19 3.57
N MET A 100 -3.12 -16.08 3.38
CA MET A 100 -3.06 -14.99 4.35
C MET A 100 -4.41 -14.29 4.53
N LEU A 101 -5.16 -14.08 3.44
CA LEU A 101 -6.49 -13.48 3.46
C LEU A 101 -7.53 -14.39 4.13
N ASN A 102 -7.45 -15.70 3.91
CA ASN A 102 -8.32 -16.68 4.54
C ASN A 102 -8.07 -16.75 6.06
N ASN A 103 -6.81 -16.80 6.49
CA ASN A 103 -6.46 -16.77 7.91
C ASN A 103 -6.99 -15.51 8.60
N TYR A 104 -6.88 -14.35 7.93
CA TYR A 104 -7.46 -13.11 8.41
C TYR A 104 -8.99 -13.17 8.48
N SER A 105 -9.66 -13.73 7.49
CA SER A 105 -11.12 -13.88 7.49
C SER A 105 -11.62 -14.79 8.63
N THR A 106 -10.85 -15.80 9.03
CA THR A 106 -11.25 -16.74 10.09
C THR A 106 -10.89 -16.24 11.49
N SER A 107 -9.76 -15.56 11.65
CA SER A 107 -9.20 -15.19 12.95
C SER A 107 -9.37 -13.69 13.27
N GLY A 108 -9.82 -12.89 12.30
CA GLY A 108 -10.03 -11.46 12.45
C GLY A 108 -8.73 -10.69 12.68
N GLY A 109 -8.79 -9.69 13.57
CA GLY A 109 -7.69 -8.75 13.80
C GLY A 109 -6.38 -9.36 14.32
N SER A 110 -6.37 -10.60 14.84
CA SER A 110 -5.13 -11.25 15.29
C SER A 110 -4.17 -11.61 14.14
N GLU A 111 -4.69 -11.77 12.92
CA GLU A 111 -3.93 -12.13 11.72
C GLU A 111 -3.65 -10.90 10.82
N TRP A 112 -3.69 -9.69 11.38
CA TRP A 112 -3.54 -8.45 10.62
C TRP A 112 -2.20 -8.36 9.88
N VAL A 113 -1.12 -8.93 10.42
CA VAL A 113 0.20 -8.93 9.76
C VAL A 113 0.16 -9.71 8.44
N GLY A 114 -0.58 -10.82 8.40
CA GLY A 114 -0.80 -11.58 7.16
C GLY A 114 -1.57 -10.75 6.13
N LYS A 115 -2.61 -10.04 6.58
CA LYS A 115 -3.41 -9.14 5.74
C LYS A 115 -2.61 -7.96 5.19
N ASP A 116 -1.79 -7.28 6.01
CA ASP A 116 -0.87 -6.21 5.60
C ASP A 116 0.11 -6.75 4.53
N THR A 117 0.73 -7.91 4.80
CA THR A 117 1.64 -8.55 3.85
C THR A 117 0.96 -8.87 2.51
N ALA A 118 -0.29 -9.36 2.54
CA ALA A 118 -1.08 -9.63 1.35
C ALA A 118 -1.42 -8.35 0.56
N LEU A 119 -1.88 -7.30 1.23
CA LEU A 119 -2.19 -6.00 0.62
C LEU A 119 -0.94 -5.40 -0.03
N PHE A 120 0.18 -5.42 0.68
CA PHE A 120 1.46 -4.89 0.19
C PHE A 120 1.97 -5.66 -1.04
N LEU A 121 1.89 -7.00 -1.00
CA LEU A 121 2.30 -7.87 -2.11
C LEU A 121 1.44 -7.63 -3.36
N VAL A 122 0.11 -7.60 -3.22
CA VAL A 122 -0.80 -7.34 -4.35
C VAL A 122 -0.59 -5.94 -4.92
N THR A 123 -0.46 -4.92 -4.06
CA THR A 123 -0.18 -3.54 -4.50
C THR A 123 1.12 -3.46 -5.30
N SER A 124 2.15 -4.16 -4.84
CA SER A 124 3.47 -4.16 -5.47
C SER A 124 3.50 -4.95 -6.79
N LEU A 125 2.85 -6.11 -6.82
CA LEU A 125 2.79 -7.00 -7.97
C LEU A 125 1.89 -6.48 -9.08
N ALA A 126 0.78 -5.84 -8.74
CA ALA A 126 -0.14 -5.34 -9.74
C ALA A 126 0.44 -4.10 -10.45
N SER A 127 1.27 -3.28 -9.81
CA SER A 127 1.85 -2.08 -10.43
C SER A 127 2.83 -2.39 -11.57
N ARG A 128 2.63 -1.77 -12.75
CA ARG A 128 3.48 -1.90 -13.96
C ARG A 128 4.01 -0.56 -14.48
N GLY A 129 3.84 0.51 -13.70
CA GLY A 129 4.31 1.85 -14.04
C GLY A 129 3.31 2.92 -13.65
N GLY A 130 3.81 4.14 -13.43
CA GLY A 130 3.02 5.25 -12.93
C GLY A 130 3.84 6.52 -12.78
N THR A 131 3.19 7.59 -12.37
CA THR A 131 3.83 8.87 -12.00
C THR A 131 3.34 9.28 -10.62
N GLN A 132 4.06 10.18 -9.94
CA GLN A 132 3.58 10.71 -8.66
C GLN A 132 2.22 11.41 -8.80
N ALA A 133 1.99 12.11 -9.92
CA ALA A 133 0.76 12.85 -10.19
C ALA A 133 -0.44 11.94 -10.52
N ALA A 134 -0.25 10.93 -11.37
CA ALA A 134 -1.35 10.04 -11.80
C ALA A 134 -1.46 8.74 -10.97
N GLY A 135 -0.47 8.43 -10.13
CA GLY A 135 -0.37 7.11 -9.50
C GLY A 135 -0.02 6.05 -10.54
N VAL A 136 -0.46 4.83 -10.31
CA VAL A 136 -0.28 3.72 -11.26
C VAL A 136 -1.18 3.94 -12.46
N THR A 137 -0.58 3.88 -13.66
CA THR A 137 -1.26 4.07 -14.96
C THR A 137 -1.33 2.79 -15.77
N ARG A 138 -0.60 1.75 -15.37
CA ARG A 138 -0.68 0.40 -15.94
C ARG A 138 -0.59 -0.62 -14.82
N ALA A 139 -1.45 -1.63 -14.86
CA ALA A 139 -1.41 -2.74 -13.93
C ALA A 139 -1.32 -4.10 -14.65
N SER A 140 -0.90 -5.14 -13.93
CA SER A 140 -0.93 -6.51 -14.43
C SER A 140 -2.38 -6.96 -14.66
N PRO A 141 -2.70 -7.59 -15.81
CA PRO A 141 -4.05 -8.07 -16.08
C PRO A 141 -4.44 -9.28 -15.21
N LEU A 142 -3.47 -9.88 -14.51
CA LEU A 142 -3.66 -11.04 -13.65
C LEU A 142 -4.22 -10.67 -12.26
N VAL A 143 -4.43 -9.39 -11.99
CA VAL A 143 -5.04 -8.90 -10.74
C VAL A 143 -6.26 -8.05 -11.10
N ASP A 144 -7.44 -8.50 -10.64
CA ASP A 144 -8.63 -7.67 -10.66
C ASP A 144 -8.56 -6.65 -9.51
N LEU A 145 -8.09 -5.43 -9.85
CA LEU A 145 -7.93 -4.34 -8.88
C LEU A 145 -9.26 -3.94 -8.23
N ALA A 146 -10.35 -3.97 -9.00
CA ALA A 146 -11.66 -3.53 -8.53
C ALA A 146 -12.24 -4.54 -7.54
N SER A 147 -12.21 -5.83 -7.90
CA SER A 147 -12.64 -6.92 -7.02
C SER A 147 -11.80 -6.97 -5.74
N PHE A 148 -10.48 -6.82 -5.86
CA PHE A 148 -9.60 -6.79 -4.70
C PHE A 148 -9.90 -5.59 -3.79
N ALA A 149 -10.12 -4.41 -4.36
CA ALA A 149 -10.51 -3.24 -3.59
C ALA A 149 -11.85 -3.45 -2.86
N ALA A 150 -12.86 -3.97 -3.55
CA ALA A 150 -14.18 -4.21 -2.98
C ALA A 150 -14.15 -5.24 -1.83
N ASN A 151 -13.40 -6.33 -2.00
CA ASN A 151 -13.40 -7.45 -1.05
C ASN A 151 -12.40 -7.30 0.11
N HIS A 152 -11.34 -6.51 -0.07
CA HIS A 152 -10.21 -6.51 0.87
C HIS A 152 -9.70 -5.14 1.30
N VAL A 153 -10.08 -4.06 0.61
CA VAL A 153 -9.64 -2.70 0.93
C VAL A 153 -10.77 -1.89 1.55
N LEU A 154 -11.92 -1.79 0.87
CA LEU A 154 -13.07 -1.03 1.35
C LEU A 154 -13.57 -1.52 2.73
N PRO A 155 -13.63 -2.83 3.04
CA PRO A 155 -14.06 -3.29 4.37
C PRO A 155 -13.22 -2.72 5.52
N GLU A 156 -11.91 -2.53 5.31
CA GLU A 156 -11.03 -1.96 6.34
C GLU A 156 -11.30 -0.46 6.56
N LEU A 157 -11.64 0.26 5.50
CA LEU A 157 -12.05 1.67 5.55
C LEU A 157 -13.47 1.85 6.08
N GLN A 158 -14.32 0.84 6.01
CA GLN A 158 -15.70 0.89 6.52
C GLN A 158 -15.81 0.56 8.01
N ARG A 159 -14.73 0.05 8.64
CA ARG A 159 -14.71 -0.21 10.08
C ARG A 159 -15.03 1.08 10.86
N PRO A 160 -16.00 1.06 11.79
CA PRO A 160 -16.45 2.26 12.50
C PRO A 160 -15.33 2.98 13.27
N ASN A 161 -14.42 2.21 13.88
CA ASN A 161 -13.29 2.78 14.60
C ASN A 161 -12.14 3.08 13.64
N VAL A 162 -11.84 4.35 13.41
CA VAL A 162 -10.74 4.80 12.54
C VAL A 162 -9.35 4.56 13.11
N THR A 163 -9.22 4.27 14.41
CA THR A 163 -7.93 3.97 15.07
C THR A 163 -7.68 2.47 15.26
N GLU A 164 -8.66 1.62 14.98
CA GLU A 164 -8.48 0.17 15.00
C GLU A 164 -7.62 -0.28 13.81
N LEU A 165 -6.67 -1.19 14.04
CA LEU A 165 -5.81 -1.79 13.01
C LEU A 165 -5.21 -0.71 12.07
N PRO A 166 -4.48 0.27 12.61
CA PRO A 166 -4.08 1.47 11.86
C PRO A 166 -3.20 1.14 10.65
N VAL A 167 -2.39 0.08 10.70
CA VAL A 167 -1.58 -0.38 9.56
C VAL A 167 -2.47 -0.82 8.40
N LEU A 168 -3.52 -1.62 8.66
CA LEU A 168 -4.43 -2.06 7.59
C LEU A 168 -5.22 -0.90 6.99
N LYS A 169 -5.55 0.12 7.77
CA LYS A 169 -6.18 1.35 7.27
C LYS A 169 -5.20 2.14 6.40
N ALA A 170 -3.95 2.27 6.83
CA ALA A 170 -2.91 2.91 6.04
C ALA A 170 -2.70 2.16 4.71
N ASP A 171 -2.61 0.83 4.73
CA ASP A 171 -2.50 0.01 3.52
C ASP A 171 -3.70 0.16 2.60
N ALA A 172 -4.91 0.19 3.15
CA ALA A 172 -6.13 0.37 2.39
C ALA A 172 -6.20 1.74 1.71
N ILE A 173 -5.88 2.81 2.44
CA ILE A 173 -5.78 4.17 1.88
C ILE A 173 -4.71 4.21 0.79
N LYS A 174 -3.55 3.60 1.06
CA LYS A 174 -2.43 3.52 0.11
C LYS A 174 -2.81 2.77 -1.16
N TYR A 175 -3.62 1.71 -1.08
CA TYR A 175 -4.11 0.99 -2.25
C TYR A 175 -4.97 1.91 -3.14
N ILE A 176 -5.96 2.59 -2.55
CA ILE A 176 -6.81 3.55 -3.26
C ILE A 176 -5.96 4.67 -3.88
N MET A 177 -5.05 5.24 -3.09
CA MET A 177 -4.13 6.27 -3.55
C MET A 177 -3.27 5.77 -4.71
N THR A 178 -2.72 4.57 -4.62
CA THR A 178 -1.81 3.99 -5.63
C THR A 178 -2.52 3.73 -6.95
N PHE A 179 -3.71 3.14 -6.93
CA PHE A 179 -4.45 2.74 -8.13
C PHE A 179 -5.56 3.70 -8.55
N ARG A 180 -5.61 4.92 -8.00
CA ARG A 180 -6.65 5.93 -8.23
C ARG A 180 -7.04 6.20 -9.70
N SER A 181 -6.09 6.07 -10.64
CA SER A 181 -6.35 6.26 -12.07
C SER A 181 -6.91 5.03 -12.79
N LEU A 182 -6.87 3.86 -12.13
CA LEU A 182 -7.29 2.57 -12.69
C LEU A 182 -8.53 2.00 -12.00
N LEU A 183 -8.84 2.46 -10.78
CA LEU A 183 -10.03 2.02 -10.06
C LEU A 183 -11.31 2.56 -10.73
N PRO A 184 -12.38 1.75 -10.79
CA PRO A 184 -13.68 2.22 -11.25
C PRO A 184 -14.17 3.42 -10.44
N LYS A 185 -14.91 4.30 -11.11
CA LYS A 185 -15.39 5.55 -10.51
C LYS A 185 -16.28 5.30 -9.29
N GLU A 186 -17.04 4.21 -9.29
CA GLU A 186 -17.91 3.78 -8.19
C GLU A 186 -17.11 3.49 -6.91
N ILE A 187 -15.92 2.88 -7.04
CA ILE A 187 -15.02 2.62 -5.91
C ILE A 187 -14.46 3.94 -5.38
N ILE A 188 -14.06 4.86 -6.26
CA ILE A 188 -13.54 6.18 -5.85
C ILE A 188 -14.61 6.97 -5.09
N VAL A 189 -15.84 7.05 -5.63
CA VAL A 189 -16.96 7.75 -4.98
C VAL A 189 -17.30 7.13 -3.63
N THR A 190 -17.25 5.80 -3.52
CA THR A 190 -17.47 5.09 -2.25
C THR A 190 -16.35 5.36 -1.23
N ALA A 191 -15.10 5.35 -1.69
CA ALA A 191 -13.93 5.54 -0.84
C ALA A 191 -13.80 6.99 -0.35
N PHE A 192 -14.19 7.98 -1.15
CA PHE A 192 -13.93 9.40 -0.86
C PHE A 192 -14.41 9.87 0.53
N PRO A 193 -15.68 9.68 0.95
CA PRO A 193 -16.11 10.04 2.30
C PRO A 193 -15.40 9.23 3.40
N LEU A 194 -15.02 7.98 3.12
CA LEU A 194 -14.25 7.16 4.07
C LEU A 194 -12.84 7.71 4.25
N LEU A 195 -12.17 8.15 3.18
CA LEU A 195 -10.86 8.78 3.25
C LEU A 195 -10.91 10.05 4.11
N ILE A 196 -11.96 10.88 3.95
CA ILE A 196 -12.20 12.06 4.79
C ILE A 196 -12.35 11.67 6.25
N GLN A 197 -13.12 10.62 6.55
CA GLN A 197 -13.26 10.13 7.93
C GLN A 197 -11.92 9.68 8.52
N HIS A 198 -11.02 9.11 7.72
CA HIS A 198 -9.71 8.66 8.20
C HIS A 198 -8.71 9.79 8.45
N ILE A 199 -8.97 11.01 7.93
CA ILE A 199 -8.21 12.22 8.30
C ILE A 199 -8.37 12.48 9.81
N THR A 200 -9.52 12.19 10.41
CA THR A 200 -9.72 12.35 11.87
C THR A 200 -9.04 11.25 12.69
N GLY A 201 -8.30 10.34 12.05
CA GLY A 201 -7.43 9.36 12.70
C GLY A 201 -6.20 10.01 13.33
N ARG A 202 -5.11 9.24 13.47
CA ARG A 202 -3.84 9.71 14.02
C ARG A 202 -2.67 9.17 13.21
N GLY A 203 -1.52 9.83 13.36
CA GLY A 203 -0.26 9.41 12.75
C GLY A 203 -0.38 9.20 11.24
N VAL A 204 0.20 8.09 10.76
CA VAL A 204 0.26 7.75 9.33
C VAL A 204 -1.12 7.70 8.67
N VAL A 205 -2.15 7.22 9.37
CA VAL A 205 -3.52 7.08 8.81
C VAL A 205 -4.11 8.45 8.47
N CYS A 206 -3.94 9.44 9.35
CA CYS A 206 -4.39 10.81 9.12
C CYS A 206 -3.70 11.40 7.88
N THR A 207 -2.36 11.31 7.85
CA THR A 207 -1.55 11.85 6.76
C THR A 207 -1.86 11.19 5.42
N TYR A 208 -2.00 9.87 5.38
CA TYR A 208 -2.39 9.14 4.17
C TYR A 208 -3.81 9.50 3.73
N GLY A 209 -4.75 9.69 4.66
CA GLY A 209 -6.10 10.16 4.36
C GLY A 209 -6.09 11.52 3.65
N ALA A 210 -5.33 12.48 4.18
CA ALA A 210 -5.18 13.81 3.59
C ALA A 210 -4.53 13.74 2.20
N CYS A 211 -3.41 13.02 2.07
CA CYS A 211 -2.72 12.79 0.79
C CYS A 211 -3.62 12.12 -0.25
N ALA A 212 -4.42 11.13 0.14
CA ALA A 212 -5.31 10.44 -0.79
C ALA A 212 -6.40 11.38 -1.30
N VAL A 213 -7.01 12.18 -0.41
CA VAL A 213 -8.01 13.18 -0.81
C VAL A 213 -7.42 14.22 -1.75
N GLU A 214 -6.24 14.78 -1.42
CA GLU A 214 -5.50 15.72 -2.28
C GLU A 214 -5.32 15.13 -3.69
N LYS A 215 -4.77 13.92 -3.79
CA LYS A 215 -4.48 13.27 -5.07
C LYS A 215 -5.72 12.95 -5.89
N LEU A 216 -6.85 12.63 -5.25
CA LEU A 216 -8.11 12.38 -5.94
C LEU A 216 -8.74 13.66 -6.50
N ILE A 217 -8.65 14.77 -5.76
CA ILE A 217 -9.15 16.08 -6.19
C ILE A 217 -8.24 16.64 -7.28
N ALA A 218 -6.93 16.72 -7.02
CA ALA A 218 -5.93 17.28 -7.94
C ALA A 218 -5.81 16.45 -9.23
N GLY A 219 -5.97 15.13 -9.14
CA GLY A 219 -5.99 14.23 -10.30
C GLY A 219 -7.31 14.24 -11.09
N GLY A 220 -8.33 14.98 -10.64
CA GLY A 220 -9.62 15.07 -11.32
C GLY A 220 -10.49 13.81 -11.22
N MET A 221 -10.18 12.89 -10.31
CA MET A 221 -11.00 11.69 -10.07
C MET A 221 -12.31 12.02 -9.35
N VAL A 222 -12.29 13.10 -8.55
CA VAL A 222 -13.47 13.64 -7.86
C VAL A 222 -13.81 14.99 -8.48
N THR A 223 -14.98 15.07 -9.10
CA THR A 223 -15.47 16.31 -9.71
C THR A 223 -15.96 17.29 -8.65
N ARG A 224 -16.10 18.57 -9.02
CA ARG A 224 -16.65 19.60 -8.11
C ARG A 224 -18.01 19.19 -7.53
N ALA A 225 -18.90 18.62 -8.35
CA ALA A 225 -20.23 18.20 -7.92
C ALA A 225 -20.18 17.04 -6.90
N GLU A 226 -19.17 16.17 -7.01
CA GLU A 226 -18.94 15.08 -6.05
C GLU A 226 -18.26 15.57 -4.77
N LEU A 227 -17.41 16.61 -4.86
CA LEU A 227 -16.73 17.19 -3.71
C LEU A 227 -17.66 18.04 -2.84
N GLU A 228 -18.57 18.81 -3.45
CA GLU A 228 -19.38 19.82 -2.77
C GLU A 228 -20.18 19.32 -1.54
N PRO A 229 -20.83 18.14 -1.58
CA PRO A 229 -21.52 17.59 -0.40
C PRO A 229 -20.59 17.22 0.75
N HIS A 230 -19.31 16.96 0.46
CA HIS A 230 -18.31 16.52 1.43
C HIS A 230 -17.38 17.65 1.91
N ALA A 231 -17.38 18.80 1.24
CA ALA A 231 -16.50 19.91 1.55
C ALA A 231 -16.58 20.37 3.03
N PRO A 232 -17.76 20.49 3.67
CA PRO A 232 -17.83 20.85 5.09
C PRO A 232 -17.14 19.83 6.00
N ALA A 233 -17.34 18.53 5.74
CA ALA A 233 -16.75 17.45 6.52
C ALA A 233 -15.22 17.37 6.30
N LEU A 234 -14.76 17.57 5.06
CA LEU A 234 -13.35 17.63 4.72
C LEU A 234 -12.65 18.77 5.45
N LEU A 235 -13.17 20.00 5.35
CA LEU A 235 -12.58 21.16 6.03
C LEU A 235 -12.58 20.98 7.54
N ALA A 236 -13.67 20.47 8.12
CA ALA A 236 -13.73 20.19 9.55
C ALA A 236 -12.67 19.16 9.99
N ALA A 237 -12.49 18.09 9.21
CA ALA A 237 -11.48 17.07 9.49
C ALA A 237 -10.07 17.63 9.41
N LEU A 238 -9.74 18.39 8.36
CA LEU A 238 -8.42 19.01 8.18
C LEU A 238 -8.13 20.03 9.29
N PHE A 239 -9.05 20.95 9.59
CA PHE A 239 -8.83 21.95 10.64
C PHE A 239 -8.68 21.32 12.03
N ALA A 240 -9.38 20.21 12.30
CA ALA A 240 -9.25 19.50 13.56
C ALA A 240 -7.88 18.79 13.72
N THR A 241 -7.16 18.54 12.62
CA THR A 241 -5.88 17.79 12.64
C THR A 241 -4.63 18.65 12.40
N LEU A 242 -4.78 19.98 12.27
CA LEU A 242 -3.65 20.89 12.04
C LEU A 242 -2.68 21.05 13.22
N GLY A 243 -3.03 20.53 14.39
CA GLY A 243 -2.24 20.69 15.62
C GLY A 243 -2.44 22.07 16.26
N ALA A 244 -1.90 22.24 17.46
CA ALA A 244 -1.98 23.52 18.16
C ALA A 244 -1.08 24.58 17.50
N GLN A 245 -1.52 25.84 17.45
CA GLN A 245 -0.75 26.93 16.84
C GLN A 245 0.61 27.18 17.50
N ASP A 246 0.74 26.86 18.78
CA ASP A 246 1.91 27.08 19.61
C ASP A 246 2.90 25.91 19.63
N ASN A 247 2.58 24.79 18.98
CA ASN A 247 3.48 23.64 18.85
C ASN A 247 3.73 23.24 17.39
N PRO A 248 4.70 23.88 16.70
CA PRO A 248 5.05 23.55 15.32
C PRO A 248 5.46 22.09 15.09
N SER A 249 5.88 21.38 16.13
CA SER A 249 6.23 19.95 16.02
C SER A 249 5.03 19.03 15.81
N GLU A 250 3.81 19.53 16.02
CA GLU A 250 2.55 18.82 15.75
C GLU A 250 1.99 19.12 14.35
N HIS A 251 2.60 20.05 13.61
CA HIS A 251 2.08 20.45 12.30
C HIS A 251 2.34 19.38 11.26
N ASN A 252 1.28 18.96 10.60
CA ASN A 252 1.34 17.99 9.51
C ASN A 252 1.22 18.73 8.17
N GLU A 253 2.32 18.89 7.45
CA GLU A 253 2.32 19.65 6.19
C GLU A 253 1.40 19.05 5.11
N TYR A 254 1.16 17.74 5.15
CA TYR A 254 0.27 17.06 4.21
C TYR A 254 -1.21 17.35 4.47
N VAL A 255 -1.58 17.75 5.69
CA VAL A 255 -2.95 18.21 6.02
C VAL A 255 -3.18 19.63 5.49
N MET A 256 -2.13 20.44 5.35
CA MET A 256 -2.22 21.80 4.80
C MET A 256 -2.25 21.84 3.26
N LYS A 257 -1.68 20.84 2.60
CA LYS A 257 -1.64 20.70 1.13
C LYS A 257 -3.02 20.32 0.58
#